data_AF-A0A6L7A0F4-F1
#
_entry.id   AF-A0A6L7A0F4-F1
#
_cell.length_a   1.000
_cell.length_b   1.000
_cell.length_c   1.000
_cell.angle_alpha   90.00
_cell.angle_beta   90.00
_cell.angle_gamma   90.00
#
_symmetry.space_group_name_H-M   'P 1'
#
loop_
_entity.id
_entity.type
_entity.pdbx_description
1 polymer ?
#
loop_
_entity_poly.entity_id
_entity_poly.type
_entity_poly.pdbx_seq_one_letter_code
_entity_poly.pdbx_strand_id
1 'polypeptide(L)'
;MFSEVMRYILDLGPTVMLPIVIIIFSKILGMKAGDCFKAGLHIGIGFVGIGLVIGLMLDSIGPAAKAMAENFDLNLHVVDVGWPGSSPMTWASQIALVAIPIAILVNVAMLLTRMTRVVNVDIWNIWHMTFTGALLHLATGSWMIGMAGVVIHAAFVYKLGDWFARDTRNFFELEGIAIPHGTSAYMGPIAVLVDAIIEKIPGVNRIKFSADDIQRKFGPFGEPVTVGFVMGLIIGILAGYDVKGVLQLAVKTAAVMLLMPRVIKPIMDGLTPIAKQA
;
A
#
# COMPACT_ATOMS: atom_id res chain seq x y z
N MET A 1 -20.57 20.74 -15.74
CA MET A 1 -20.10 21.35 -14.46
C MET A 1 -19.51 20.34 -13.47
N PHE A 2 -20.27 19.47 -12.79
CA PHE A 2 -19.69 18.50 -11.83
C PHE A 2 -18.72 17.50 -12.47
N SER A 3 -19.09 16.94 -13.63
CA SER A 3 -18.24 16.06 -14.43
C SER A 3 -16.98 16.72 -15.00
N GLU A 4 -17.02 18.03 -15.28
CA GLU A 4 -15.86 18.80 -15.76
C GLU A 4 -14.90 19.14 -14.62
N VAL A 5 -15.44 19.51 -13.45
CA VAL A 5 -14.63 19.71 -12.23
C VAL A 5 -14.00 18.39 -11.78
N MET A 6 -14.73 17.28 -11.89
CA MET A 6 -14.18 15.95 -11.61
C MET A 6 -13.05 15.57 -12.57
N ARG A 7 -13.23 15.78 -13.88
CA ARG A 7 -12.17 15.54 -14.86
C ARG A 7 -10.95 16.41 -14.57
N TYR A 8 -11.16 17.70 -14.30
CA TYR A 8 -10.08 18.61 -13.94
C TYR A 8 -9.31 18.14 -12.70
N ILE A 9 -10.00 17.68 -11.65
CA ILE A 9 -9.37 17.16 -10.43
C ILE A 9 -8.61 15.85 -10.69
N LEU A 10 -9.14 14.96 -11.55
CA LEU A 10 -8.48 13.72 -11.94
C LEU A 10 -7.25 13.99 -12.83
N ASP A 11 -7.33 14.99 -13.71
CA ASP A 11 -6.24 15.39 -14.61
C ASP A 11 -5.06 16.03 -13.86
N LEU A 12 -5.29 16.57 -12.66
CA LEU A 12 -4.21 17.04 -11.76
C LEU A 12 -3.34 15.88 -11.24
N GLY A 13 -3.84 14.65 -11.32
CA GLY A 13 -3.14 13.44 -10.89
C GLY A 13 -3.09 13.23 -9.37
N PRO A 14 -2.69 12.03 -8.93
CA PRO A 14 -2.69 11.65 -7.51
C PRO A 14 -1.84 12.58 -6.63
N THR A 15 -0.70 13.02 -7.17
CA THR A 15 0.27 13.90 -6.50
C THR A 15 -0.33 15.23 -6.04
N VAL A 16 -1.39 15.71 -6.68
CA VAL A 16 -2.05 16.98 -6.36
C VAL A 16 -3.44 16.75 -5.77
N MET A 17 -4.20 15.81 -6.34
CA MET A 17 -5.55 15.49 -5.87
C MET A 17 -5.58 15.08 -4.39
N LEU A 18 -4.71 14.15 -3.99
CA LEU A 18 -4.71 13.62 -2.62
C LEU A 18 -4.35 14.67 -1.57
N PRO A 19 -3.28 15.47 -1.75
CA PRO A 19 -3.02 16.61 -0.88
C PRO A 19 -4.22 17.53 -0.70
N ILE A 20 -4.95 17.86 -1.77
CA ILE A 20 -6.12 18.74 -1.70
C ILE A 20 -7.23 18.10 -0.85
N VAL A 21 -7.56 16.83 -1.13
CA VAL A 21 -8.56 16.09 -0.36
C VAL A 21 -8.19 16.05 1.13
N ILE A 22 -6.91 15.81 1.42
CA ILE A 22 -6.41 15.73 2.80
C ILE A 22 -6.39 17.10 3.48
N ILE A 23 -6.09 18.19 2.77
CA ILE A 23 -6.19 19.56 3.30
C ILE A 23 -7.64 19.87 3.70
N ILE A 24 -8.60 19.55 2.83
CA ILE A 24 -10.03 19.77 3.09
C ILE A 24 -10.49 18.94 4.29
N PHE A 25 -10.12 17.66 4.34
CA PHE A 25 -10.48 16.79 5.45
C PHE A 25 -9.88 17.23 6.78
N SER A 26 -8.58 17.53 6.79
CA SER A 26 -7.88 18.11 7.95
C SER A 26 -8.58 19.36 8.48
N LYS A 27 -9.07 20.21 7.57
CA LYS A 27 -9.79 21.42 7.94
C LYS A 27 -11.14 21.13 8.59
N ILE A 28 -11.87 20.13 8.09
CA ILE A 28 -13.15 19.66 8.66
C ILE A 28 -12.94 19.10 10.08
N LEU A 29 -11.81 18.42 10.33
CA LEU A 29 -11.42 17.94 11.66
C LEU A 29 -11.01 19.06 12.63
N GLY A 30 -11.05 20.33 12.21
CA GLY A 30 -10.77 21.48 13.06
C GLY A 30 -9.29 21.89 13.13
N MET A 31 -8.43 21.36 12.26
CA MET A 31 -7.02 21.80 12.20
C MET A 31 -6.89 23.24 11.71
N LYS A 32 -5.83 23.94 12.14
CA LYS A 32 -5.50 25.29 11.66
C LYS A 32 -5.13 25.22 10.17
N ALA A 33 -5.49 26.26 9.41
CA ALA A 33 -5.30 26.27 7.96
C ALA A 33 -3.81 26.07 7.54
N GLY A 34 -2.88 26.66 8.30
CA GLY A 34 -1.44 26.48 8.06
C GLY A 34 -0.96 25.05 8.29
N ASP A 35 -1.53 24.35 9.28
CA ASP A 35 -1.19 22.97 9.58
C ASP A 35 -1.79 22.01 8.55
N CYS A 36 -3.02 22.30 8.09
CA CYS A 36 -3.65 21.56 6.99
C CYS A 36 -2.79 21.64 5.72
N PHE A 37 -2.36 22.85 5.34
CA PHE A 37 -1.55 23.06 4.14
C PHE A 37 -0.20 22.35 4.22
N LYS A 38 0.48 22.45 5.37
CA LYS A 38 1.74 21.73 5.60
C LYS A 38 1.56 20.21 5.49
N ALA A 39 0.52 19.66 6.12
CA ALA A 39 0.22 18.23 6.08
C ALA A 39 -0.04 17.74 4.65
N GLY A 40 -0.91 18.43 3.91
CA GLY A 40 -1.17 18.08 2.50
C GLY A 40 0.08 18.17 1.63
N LEU A 41 0.88 19.23 1.78
CA LEU A 41 2.10 19.41 0.99
C LEU A 41 3.14 18.31 1.25
N HIS A 42 3.34 17.90 2.51
CA HIS A 42 4.24 16.81 2.87
C HIS A 42 3.83 15.49 2.22
N ILE A 43 2.52 15.22 2.20
CA ILE A 43 1.96 14.04 1.54
C ILE A 43 2.18 14.09 0.02
N GLY A 44 1.96 15.26 -0.61
CA GLY A 44 2.22 15.45 -2.04
C GLY A 44 3.68 15.21 -2.41
N ILE A 45 4.61 15.77 -1.63
CA ILE A 45 6.06 15.54 -1.81
C ILE A 45 6.39 14.05 -1.65
N GLY A 46 5.78 13.38 -0.68
CA GLY A 46 5.93 11.94 -0.49
C GLY A 46 5.49 11.14 -1.72
N PHE A 47 4.37 11.50 -2.36
CA PHE A 47 3.94 10.85 -3.60
C PHE A 47 4.89 11.07 -4.77
N VAL A 48 5.45 12.27 -4.92
CA VAL A 48 6.51 12.51 -5.92
C VAL A 48 7.69 11.57 -5.65
N GLY A 49 8.15 11.50 -4.41
CA GLY A 49 9.27 10.65 -4.01
C GLY A 49 9.01 9.16 -4.27
N ILE A 50 7.82 8.67 -3.90
CA ILE A 50 7.38 7.30 -4.17
C ILE A 50 7.37 7.03 -5.69
N GLY A 51 6.79 7.94 -6.48
CA GLY A 51 6.75 7.82 -7.94
C GLY A 51 8.14 7.71 -8.57
N LEU A 52 9.11 8.50 -8.09
CA LEU A 52 10.50 8.42 -8.56
C LEU A 52 11.16 7.06 -8.26
N VAL A 53 10.95 6.53 -7.05
CA VAL A 53 11.53 5.23 -6.65
C VAL A 53 10.86 4.07 -7.39
N ILE A 54 9.54 4.12 -7.60
CA ILE A 54 8.83 3.13 -8.41
C ILE A 54 9.29 3.20 -9.86
N GLY A 55 9.43 4.40 -10.43
CA GLY A 55 9.96 4.57 -11.78
C GLY A 55 11.31 3.89 -11.92
N LEU A 56 12.24 4.16 -10.99
CA LEU A 56 13.53 3.48 -10.95
C LEU A 56 13.39 1.95 -10.87
N MET A 57 12.45 1.45 -10.05
CA MET A 57 12.20 0.01 -9.89
C MET A 57 11.68 -0.61 -11.20
N LEU A 58 10.69 0.01 -11.85
CA LEU A 58 10.11 -0.49 -13.10
C LEU A 58 11.10 -0.42 -14.25
N ASP A 59 11.87 0.66 -14.35
CA ASP A 59 12.88 0.85 -15.41
C ASP A 59 14.10 -0.08 -15.26
N SER A 60 14.30 -0.66 -14.06
CA SER A 60 15.44 -1.55 -13.79
C SER A 60 15.04 -3.01 -13.68
N ILE A 61 14.14 -3.33 -12.74
CA ILE A 61 13.70 -4.69 -12.43
C ILE A 61 12.72 -5.18 -13.48
N GLY A 62 11.87 -4.32 -14.04
CA GLY A 62 10.86 -4.71 -15.05
C GLY A 62 11.47 -5.42 -16.27
N PRO A 63 12.45 -4.82 -16.97
CA PRO A 63 13.14 -5.47 -18.08
C PRO A 63 13.85 -6.76 -17.67
N ALA A 64 14.48 -6.79 -16.49
CA ALA A 64 15.19 -7.97 -16.00
C ALA A 64 14.24 -9.13 -15.69
N ALA A 65 13.09 -8.84 -15.09
CA ALA A 65 12.04 -9.82 -14.83
C ALA A 65 11.45 -10.38 -16.13
N LYS A 66 11.26 -9.53 -17.14
CA LYS A 66 10.81 -9.96 -18.48
C LYS A 66 11.84 -10.84 -19.18
N ALA A 67 13.10 -10.44 -19.19
CA ALA A 67 14.19 -11.22 -19.78
C ALA A 67 14.35 -12.58 -19.05
N MET A 68 14.21 -12.60 -17.73
CA MET A 68 14.18 -13.84 -16.96
C MET A 68 12.99 -14.72 -17.37
N ALA A 69 11.77 -14.16 -17.47
CA ALA A 69 10.61 -14.93 -17.92
C ALA A 69 10.82 -15.56 -19.31
N GLU A 70 11.37 -14.80 -20.26
CA GLU A 70 11.72 -15.29 -21.60
C GLU A 70 12.79 -16.40 -21.56
N ASN A 71 13.84 -16.24 -20.73
CA ASN A 71 14.91 -17.25 -20.59
C ASN A 71 14.42 -18.58 -19.97
N PHE A 72 13.43 -18.52 -19.09
CA PHE A 72 12.85 -19.69 -18.44
C PHE A 72 11.61 -20.25 -19.17
N ASP A 73 11.29 -19.74 -20.36
CA ASP A 73 10.09 -20.08 -21.14
C ASP A 73 8.79 -19.95 -20.32
N LEU A 74 8.78 -18.98 -19.39
CA LEU A 74 7.64 -18.67 -18.55
C LEU A 74 6.77 -17.63 -19.25
N ASN A 75 5.50 -17.98 -19.46
CA ASN A 75 4.54 -17.10 -20.12
C ASN A 75 3.97 -16.03 -19.17
N LEU A 76 4.84 -15.16 -18.64
CA LEU A 76 4.51 -14.10 -17.68
C LEU A 76 4.34 -12.76 -18.41
N HIS A 77 3.08 -12.32 -18.58
CA HIS A 77 2.74 -11.09 -19.33
C HIS A 77 2.65 -9.83 -18.47
N VAL A 78 2.71 -9.96 -17.14
CA VAL A 78 2.39 -8.87 -16.21
C VAL A 78 3.49 -8.71 -15.17
N VAL A 79 3.93 -7.46 -14.98
CA VAL A 79 4.86 -7.07 -13.93
C VAL A 79 4.07 -6.55 -12.74
N ASP A 80 4.29 -7.12 -11.56
CA ASP A 80 3.71 -6.60 -10.32
C ASP A 80 4.40 -5.28 -9.94
N VAL A 81 3.64 -4.21 -9.93
CA VAL A 81 4.09 -2.84 -9.59
C VAL A 81 4.05 -2.56 -8.08
N GLY A 82 3.56 -3.53 -7.30
CA GLY A 82 3.35 -3.43 -5.86
C GLY A 82 2.26 -2.43 -5.47
N TRP A 83 2.02 -2.32 -4.16
CA TRP A 83 1.12 -1.32 -3.59
C TRP A 83 1.53 0.14 -3.87
N PRO A 84 2.84 0.51 -3.94
CA PRO A 84 3.23 1.89 -4.20
C PRO A 84 2.85 2.34 -5.61
N GLY A 85 2.87 1.43 -6.61
CA GLY A 85 2.40 1.72 -7.97
C GLY A 85 0.89 1.62 -8.12
N SER A 86 0.25 0.67 -7.43
CA SER A 86 -1.19 0.43 -7.53
C SER A 86 -2.02 1.55 -6.91
N SER A 87 -1.56 2.14 -5.80
CA SER A 87 -2.33 3.16 -5.09
C SER A 87 -2.51 4.47 -5.89
N PRO A 88 -1.49 5.10 -6.49
CA PRO A 88 -1.70 6.29 -7.32
C PRO A 88 -2.57 6.00 -8.55
N MET A 89 -2.38 4.85 -9.21
CA MET A 89 -3.23 4.46 -10.35
C MET A 89 -4.70 4.35 -9.96
N THR A 90 -4.97 3.81 -8.77
CA THR A 90 -6.32 3.75 -8.22
C THR A 90 -6.92 5.14 -8.04
N TRP A 91 -6.13 6.07 -7.51
CA TRP A 91 -6.56 7.44 -7.27
C TRP A 91 -6.79 8.25 -8.55
N ALA A 92 -6.11 7.89 -9.64
CA ALA A 92 -6.39 8.46 -10.96
C ALA A 92 -7.68 7.92 -11.60
N SER A 93 -8.31 6.89 -11.02
CA SER A 93 -9.53 6.28 -11.60
C SER A 93 -10.77 7.16 -11.39
N GLN A 94 -11.74 7.06 -12.31
CA GLN A 94 -13.01 7.80 -12.22
C GLN A 94 -13.86 7.44 -11.00
N ILE A 95 -13.63 6.26 -10.40
CA ILE A 95 -14.38 5.79 -9.22
C ILE A 95 -13.82 6.39 -7.92
N ALA A 96 -12.57 6.85 -7.92
CA ALA A 96 -11.86 7.26 -6.73
C ALA A 96 -12.55 8.36 -5.92
N LEU A 97 -13.06 9.39 -6.59
CA LEU A 97 -13.70 10.53 -5.96
C LEU A 97 -15.01 10.16 -5.24
N VAL A 98 -15.75 9.18 -5.78
CA VAL A 98 -17.04 8.74 -5.21
C VAL A 98 -16.85 7.59 -4.22
N ALA A 99 -15.77 6.83 -4.34
CA ALA A 99 -15.44 5.75 -3.42
C ALA A 99 -15.18 6.24 -1.99
N ILE A 100 -14.57 7.41 -1.80
CA ILE A 100 -14.32 8.00 -0.47
C ILE A 100 -15.62 8.20 0.33
N PRO A 101 -16.59 9.01 -0.13
CA PRO A 101 -17.82 9.23 0.63
C PRO A 101 -18.58 7.93 0.85
N ILE A 102 -18.57 7.01 -0.11
CA ILE A 102 -19.25 5.72 0.02
C ILE A 102 -18.58 4.83 1.07
N ALA A 103 -17.25 4.74 1.08
CA ALA A 103 -16.49 4.02 2.09
C ALA A 103 -16.76 4.55 3.51
N ILE A 104 -16.85 5.88 3.65
CA ILE A 104 -17.20 6.53 4.91
C ILE A 104 -18.63 6.19 5.31
N LEU A 105 -19.59 6.30 4.38
CA LEU A 105 -21.00 5.97 4.63
C LEU A 105 -21.16 4.49 5.04
N VAL A 106 -20.43 3.57 4.41
CA VAL A 106 -20.43 2.16 4.80
C VAL A 106 -19.88 1.98 6.21
N ASN A 107 -18.78 2.67 6.57
CA ASN A 107 -18.24 2.60 7.92
C ASN A 107 -19.26 3.13 8.96
N VAL A 108 -19.86 4.29 8.71
CA VAL A 108 -20.91 4.88 9.56
C VAL A 108 -22.11 3.93 9.68
N ALA A 109 -22.59 3.37 8.58
CA ALA A 109 -23.71 2.44 8.57
C ALA A 109 -23.39 1.19 9.42
N MET A 110 -22.20 0.61 9.26
CA MET A 110 -21.75 -0.54 10.05
C MET A 110 -21.59 -0.24 11.54
N LEU A 111 -21.19 0.99 11.90
CA LEU A 111 -21.13 1.43 13.29
C LEU A 111 -22.54 1.55 13.90
N LEU A 112 -23.48 2.16 13.16
CA LEU A 112 -24.87 2.31 13.59
C LEU A 112 -25.58 0.96 13.75
N THR A 113 -25.31 0.02 12.84
CA THR A 113 -25.82 -1.37 12.92
C THR A 113 -25.01 -2.27 13.84
N ARG A 114 -23.97 -1.74 14.50
CA ARG A 114 -23.07 -2.47 15.43
C ARG A 114 -22.35 -3.66 14.79
N MET A 115 -22.17 -3.65 13.47
CA MET A 115 -21.43 -4.68 12.76
C MET A 115 -19.92 -4.57 12.99
N THR A 116 -19.39 -3.37 13.25
CA THR A 116 -17.99 -3.11 13.61
C THR A 116 -17.93 -2.11 14.77
N ARG A 117 -16.81 -2.11 15.51
CA ARG A 117 -16.48 -1.08 16.52
C ARG A 117 -15.37 -0.14 16.05
N VAL A 118 -14.87 -0.35 14.83
CA VAL A 118 -13.72 0.38 14.29
C VAL A 118 -14.19 1.55 13.42
N VAL A 119 -13.74 2.76 13.78
CA VAL A 119 -13.91 3.96 12.97
C VAL A 119 -12.72 4.09 12.04
N ASN A 120 -12.94 4.10 10.72
CA ASN A 120 -11.86 4.31 9.77
C ASN A 120 -11.61 5.81 9.58
N VAL A 121 -10.52 6.30 10.17
CA VAL A 121 -10.07 7.69 10.03
C VAL A 121 -9.03 7.86 8.91
N ASP A 122 -8.47 6.76 8.42
CA ASP A 122 -7.48 6.77 7.36
C ASP A 122 -8.15 6.76 5.97
N ILE A 123 -8.27 7.96 5.40
CA ILE A 123 -8.81 8.17 4.05
C ILE A 123 -7.84 7.69 2.97
N TRP A 124 -6.53 7.76 3.24
CA TRP A 124 -5.53 7.33 2.27
C TRP A 124 -5.70 5.84 1.96
N ASN A 125 -5.91 5.00 2.96
CA ASN A 125 -6.08 3.56 2.77
C ASN A 125 -7.43 3.13 2.16
N ILE A 126 -8.33 4.08 1.87
CA ILE A 126 -9.54 3.81 1.07
C ILE A 126 -9.17 3.41 -0.38
N TRP A 127 -7.94 3.66 -0.82
CA TRP A 127 -7.47 3.19 -2.12
C TRP A 127 -7.65 1.67 -2.30
N HIS A 128 -7.53 0.85 -1.26
CA HIS A 128 -7.71 -0.60 -1.38
C HIS A 128 -9.10 -1.02 -1.89
N MET A 129 -10.14 -0.43 -1.29
CA MET A 129 -11.54 -0.68 -1.68
C MET A 129 -11.87 0.00 -3.01
N THR A 130 -11.33 1.20 -3.24
CA THR A 130 -11.42 1.88 -4.54
C THR A 130 -10.78 1.05 -5.66
N PHE A 131 -9.65 0.40 -5.41
CA PHE A 131 -8.93 -0.39 -6.40
C PHE A 131 -9.78 -1.57 -6.86
N THR A 132 -10.45 -2.24 -5.92
CA THR A 132 -11.40 -3.31 -6.25
C THR A 132 -12.56 -2.80 -7.09
N GLY A 133 -13.12 -1.64 -6.74
CA GLY A 133 -14.17 -1.02 -7.54
C GLY A 133 -13.70 -0.60 -8.93
N ALA A 134 -12.50 -0.04 -9.04
CA ALA A 134 -11.87 0.34 -10.30
C ALA A 134 -11.64 -0.88 -11.20
N LEU A 135 -11.12 -1.98 -10.66
CA LEU A 135 -10.94 -3.24 -11.38
C LEU A 135 -12.28 -3.79 -11.90
N LEU A 136 -13.30 -3.84 -11.05
CA LEU A 136 -14.62 -4.34 -11.44
C LEU A 136 -15.26 -3.48 -12.52
N HIS A 137 -15.11 -2.16 -12.44
CA HIS A 137 -15.60 -1.26 -13.47
C HIS A 137 -14.85 -1.42 -14.79
N LEU A 138 -13.51 -1.52 -14.75
CA LEU A 138 -12.70 -1.75 -15.95
C LEU A 138 -13.03 -3.10 -16.60
N ALA A 139 -13.26 -4.14 -15.81
CA ALA A 139 -13.57 -5.48 -16.31
C ALA A 139 -15.00 -5.60 -16.88
N THR A 140 -15.97 -4.91 -16.30
CA THR A 140 -17.40 -5.07 -16.66
C THR A 140 -17.97 -3.91 -17.47
N GLY A 141 -17.28 -2.76 -17.53
CA GLY A 141 -17.81 -1.50 -18.05
C GLY A 141 -18.90 -0.85 -17.18
N SER A 142 -19.36 -1.51 -16.11
CA SER A 142 -20.47 -1.04 -15.29
C SER A 142 -19.99 -0.26 -14.08
N TRP A 143 -20.36 1.01 -14.01
CA TRP A 143 -20.06 1.87 -12.87
C TRP A 143 -20.74 1.38 -11.58
N MET A 144 -21.95 0.82 -11.70
CA MET A 144 -22.70 0.27 -10.56
C MET A 144 -22.02 -0.95 -9.95
N ILE A 145 -21.48 -1.85 -10.79
CA ILE A 145 -20.76 -3.03 -10.32
C ILE A 145 -19.46 -2.62 -9.62
N GLY A 146 -18.75 -1.63 -10.18
CA GLY A 146 -17.58 -1.03 -9.52
C GLY A 146 -17.92 -0.50 -8.14
N MET A 147 -19.04 0.23 -8.00
CA MET A 147 -19.44 0.78 -6.72
C MET A 147 -19.88 -0.26 -5.70
N ALA A 148 -20.63 -1.27 -6.13
CA ALA A 148 -20.97 -2.42 -5.29
C ALA A 148 -19.69 -3.12 -4.78
N GLY A 149 -18.67 -3.22 -5.63
CA GLY A 149 -17.34 -3.70 -5.26
C GLY A 149 -16.69 -2.92 -4.12
N VAL A 150 -16.72 -1.57 -4.20
CA VAL A 150 -16.20 -0.70 -3.11
C VAL A 150 -16.95 -0.98 -1.81
N VAL A 151 -18.29 -1.02 -1.85
CA VAL A 151 -19.13 -1.23 -0.67
C VAL A 151 -18.85 -2.58 -0.01
N ILE A 152 -18.82 -3.65 -0.79
CA ILE A 152 -18.59 -5.01 -0.28
C ILE A 152 -17.18 -5.10 0.30
N HIS A 153 -16.16 -4.63 -0.43
CA HIS A 153 -14.78 -4.67 0.04
C HIS A 153 -14.63 -3.87 1.35
N ALA A 154 -15.17 -2.65 1.40
CA ALA A 154 -15.14 -1.81 2.60
C ALA A 154 -15.76 -2.55 3.80
N ALA A 155 -16.94 -3.14 3.62
CA ALA A 155 -17.63 -3.85 4.69
C ALA A 155 -16.81 -5.05 5.23
N PHE A 156 -16.21 -5.83 4.33
CA PHE A 156 -15.35 -6.94 4.72
C PHE A 156 -14.12 -6.48 5.49
N VAL A 157 -13.41 -5.48 4.96
CA VAL A 157 -12.16 -4.99 5.56
C VAL A 157 -12.41 -4.34 6.92
N TYR A 158 -13.48 -3.56 7.08
CA TYR A 158 -13.85 -3.00 8.38
C TYR A 158 -14.23 -4.08 9.41
N LYS A 159 -14.81 -5.20 8.95
CA LYS A 159 -15.14 -6.31 9.85
C LYS A 159 -13.89 -7.12 10.23
N LEU A 160 -13.02 -7.38 9.27
CA LEU A 160 -11.76 -8.08 9.53
C LEU A 160 -10.83 -7.24 10.42
N GLY A 161 -10.75 -5.92 10.19
CA GLY A 161 -10.00 -5.02 11.08
C GLY A 161 -10.48 -5.05 12.53
N ASP A 162 -11.79 -5.18 12.75
CA ASP A 162 -12.40 -5.37 14.09
C ASP A 162 -12.02 -6.72 14.71
N TRP A 163 -12.00 -7.80 13.93
CA TRP A 163 -11.57 -9.12 14.42
C TRP A 163 -10.09 -9.16 14.80
N PHE A 164 -9.21 -8.62 13.95
CA PHE A 164 -7.77 -8.63 14.16
C PHE A 164 -7.27 -7.47 15.05
N ALA A 165 -8.17 -6.63 15.60
CA ALA A 165 -7.82 -5.58 16.54
C ALA A 165 -7.16 -6.14 17.83
N ARG A 166 -7.45 -7.40 18.19
CA ARG A 166 -6.78 -8.07 19.31
C ARG A 166 -5.30 -8.29 19.05
N ASP A 167 -4.93 -8.65 17.83
CA ASP A 167 -3.54 -8.88 17.44
C ASP A 167 -2.78 -7.55 17.35
N THR A 168 -3.43 -6.50 16.83
CA THR A 168 -2.87 -5.14 16.86
C THR A 168 -2.52 -4.69 18.29
N ARG A 169 -3.39 -4.97 19.26
CA ARG A 169 -3.11 -4.67 20.67
C ARG A 169 -2.06 -5.58 21.30
N ASN A 170 -2.14 -6.88 21.09
CA ASN A 170 -1.35 -7.85 21.87
C ASN A 170 0.03 -8.11 21.28
N PHE A 171 0.15 -8.11 19.95
CA PHE A 171 1.42 -8.37 19.25
C PHE A 171 2.17 -7.08 18.96
N PHE A 172 1.47 -6.03 18.52
CA PHE A 172 2.09 -4.75 18.18
C PHE A 172 2.05 -3.73 19.34
N GLU A 173 1.41 -4.07 20.47
CA GLU A 173 1.29 -3.19 21.65
C GLU A 173 0.59 -1.84 21.36
N LEU A 174 -0.26 -1.82 20.32
CA LEU A 174 -0.99 -0.62 19.90
C LEU A 174 -2.40 -0.62 20.48
N GLU A 175 -2.52 -0.11 21.72
CA GLU A 175 -3.82 -0.05 22.41
C GLU A 175 -4.78 0.94 21.73
N GLY A 176 -6.03 0.50 21.52
CA GLY A 176 -7.08 1.32 20.89
C GLY A 176 -6.95 1.48 19.37
N ILE A 177 -5.92 0.90 18.74
CA ILE A 177 -5.70 0.98 17.29
C ILE A 177 -6.13 -0.32 16.63
N ALA A 178 -6.84 -0.21 15.51
CA ALA A 178 -7.11 -1.30 14.59
C ALA A 178 -6.61 -0.90 13.19
N ILE A 179 -6.26 -1.88 12.35
CA ILE A 179 -5.76 -1.65 10.99
C ILE A 179 -6.79 -2.20 9.97
N PRO A 180 -7.91 -1.50 9.74
CA PRO A 180 -8.98 -1.95 8.87
C PRO A 180 -8.69 -1.57 7.41
N HIS A 181 -7.58 -2.08 6.86
CA HIS A 181 -7.13 -1.78 5.49
C HIS A 181 -6.97 -3.05 4.68
N GLY A 182 -7.09 -2.94 3.35
CA GLY A 182 -7.18 -4.09 2.44
C GLY A 182 -6.15 -5.17 2.75
N THR A 183 -4.88 -4.91 2.45
CA THR A 183 -3.79 -5.88 2.59
C THR A 183 -3.68 -6.47 3.99
N SER A 184 -3.72 -5.65 5.04
CA SER A 184 -3.62 -6.17 6.41
C SER A 184 -4.83 -7.03 6.80
N ALA A 185 -6.03 -6.58 6.46
CA ALA A 185 -7.27 -7.20 6.90
C ALA A 185 -7.57 -8.50 6.15
N TYR A 186 -7.41 -8.55 4.82
CA TYR A 186 -7.65 -9.79 4.06
C TYR A 186 -6.52 -10.81 4.20
N MET A 187 -5.29 -10.39 4.52
CA MET A 187 -4.20 -11.33 4.81
C MET A 187 -4.36 -11.98 6.18
N GLY A 188 -5.13 -11.39 7.11
CA GLY A 188 -5.40 -11.96 8.43
C GLY A 188 -5.92 -13.40 8.38
N PRO A 189 -7.01 -13.72 7.66
CA PRO A 189 -7.49 -15.10 7.51
C PRO A 189 -6.46 -16.07 6.93
N ILE A 190 -5.64 -15.60 5.98
CA ILE A 190 -4.55 -16.40 5.38
C ILE A 190 -3.48 -16.66 6.44
N ALA A 191 -3.10 -15.64 7.21
CA ALA A 191 -2.13 -15.75 8.29
C ALA A 191 -2.59 -16.75 9.36
N VAL A 192 -3.86 -16.70 9.79
CA VAL A 192 -4.43 -17.67 10.74
C VAL A 192 -4.37 -19.10 10.18
N LEU A 193 -4.67 -19.29 8.89
CA LEU A 193 -4.57 -20.60 8.26
C LEU A 193 -3.12 -21.12 8.24
N VAL A 194 -2.18 -20.26 7.83
CA VAL A 194 -0.75 -20.61 7.77
C VAL A 194 -0.21 -20.91 9.17
N ASP A 195 -0.57 -20.11 10.16
CA ASP A 195 -0.18 -20.29 11.56
C ASP A 195 -0.71 -21.62 12.11
N ALA A 196 -1.98 -21.93 11.86
CA ALA A 196 -2.59 -23.21 12.27
C ALA A 196 -1.93 -24.44 11.60
N ILE A 197 -1.34 -24.28 10.41
CA ILE A 197 -0.54 -25.34 9.75
C ILE A 197 0.82 -25.44 10.42
N ILE A 198 1.51 -24.31 10.63
CA ILE A 198 2.85 -24.27 11.25
C ILE A 198 2.82 -24.85 12.66
N GLU A 199 1.82 -24.51 13.46
CA GLU A 199 1.67 -25.01 14.84
C GLU A 199 1.58 -26.54 14.92
N LYS A 200 1.03 -27.18 13.86
CA LYS A 200 0.89 -28.63 13.77
C LYS A 200 2.16 -29.36 13.33
N ILE A 201 3.16 -28.66 12.79
CA ILE A 201 4.41 -29.27 12.34
C ILE A 201 5.41 -29.31 13.50
N PRO A 202 5.67 -30.47 14.12
CA PRO A 202 6.60 -30.56 15.24
C PRO A 202 8.01 -30.17 14.79
N GLY A 203 8.64 -29.25 15.53
CA GLY A 203 9.96 -28.73 15.22
C GLY A 203 9.90 -27.34 14.60
N VAL A 204 9.09 -27.15 13.55
CA VAL A 204 8.89 -25.84 12.91
C VAL A 204 8.17 -24.88 13.85
N ASN A 205 7.18 -25.37 14.59
CA ASN A 205 6.45 -24.61 15.62
C ASN A 205 7.33 -24.06 16.77
N ARG A 206 8.60 -24.47 16.86
CA ARG A 206 9.57 -23.97 17.86
C ARG A 206 10.61 -23.03 17.28
N ILE A 207 10.63 -22.86 15.95
CA ILE A 207 11.59 -21.97 15.29
C ILE A 207 11.16 -20.53 15.55
N LYS A 208 11.91 -19.83 16.42
CA LYS A 208 11.82 -18.39 16.58
C LYS A 208 12.93 -17.77 15.74
N PHE A 209 12.55 -17.13 14.65
CA PHE A 209 13.46 -16.48 13.73
C PHE A 209 12.93 -15.07 13.44
N SER A 210 13.65 -14.06 13.93
CA SER A 210 13.32 -12.66 13.68
C SER A 210 14.30 -12.02 12.70
N ALA A 211 13.90 -10.91 12.07
CA ALA A 211 14.81 -10.11 11.25
C ALA A 211 16.01 -9.61 12.07
N ASP A 212 15.81 -9.33 13.36
CA ASP A 212 16.88 -8.93 14.29
C ASP A 212 17.91 -10.05 14.51
N ASP A 213 17.46 -11.32 14.51
CA ASP A 213 18.36 -12.48 14.58
C ASP A 213 19.22 -12.60 13.31
N ILE A 214 18.63 -12.31 12.14
CA ILE A 214 19.37 -12.26 10.87
C ILE A 214 20.41 -11.14 10.91
N GLN A 215 20.02 -9.93 11.33
CA GLN A 215 20.93 -8.79 11.41
C GLN A 215 22.06 -9.05 12.42
N ARG A 216 21.76 -9.66 13.57
CA ARG A 216 22.77 -10.07 14.57
C ARG A 216 23.72 -11.16 14.06
N LYS A 217 23.24 -12.09 13.24
CA LYS A 217 24.02 -13.25 12.78
C LYS A 217 24.81 -12.97 11.49
N PHE A 218 24.25 -12.18 10.58
CA PHE A 218 24.85 -11.86 9.28
C PHE A 218 25.44 -10.45 9.20
N GLY A 219 25.28 -9.62 10.24
CA GLY A 219 25.87 -8.28 10.33
C GLY A 219 25.45 -7.39 9.14
N PRO A 220 26.39 -6.72 8.44
CA PRO A 220 26.09 -5.87 7.29
C PRO A 220 25.36 -6.56 6.12
N PHE A 221 25.40 -7.90 6.05
CA PHE A 221 24.68 -8.66 5.01
C PHE A 221 23.18 -8.79 5.28
N GLY A 222 22.74 -8.55 6.52
CA GLY A 222 21.31 -8.53 6.89
C GLY A 222 20.63 -7.17 6.62
N GLU A 223 21.37 -6.14 6.22
CA GLU A 223 20.79 -4.83 5.96
C GLU A 223 19.92 -4.86 4.70
N PRO A 224 18.75 -4.18 4.68
CA PRO A 224 17.85 -4.15 3.52
C PRO A 224 18.55 -3.76 2.20
N VAL A 225 19.56 -2.90 2.27
CA VAL A 225 20.38 -2.48 1.13
C VAL A 225 21.20 -3.64 0.57
N THR A 226 21.86 -4.40 1.43
CA THR A 226 22.68 -5.55 1.03
C THR A 226 21.81 -6.68 0.49
N VAL A 227 20.65 -6.92 1.11
CA VAL A 227 19.65 -7.87 0.59
C VAL A 227 19.19 -7.45 -0.80
N GLY A 228 18.87 -6.18 -1.00
CA GLY A 228 18.51 -5.63 -2.32
C GLY A 228 19.62 -5.80 -3.35
N PHE A 229 20.88 -5.55 -2.96
CA PHE A 229 22.04 -5.74 -3.83
C PHE A 229 22.19 -7.20 -4.27
N VAL A 230 22.16 -8.15 -3.33
CA VAL A 230 22.28 -9.58 -3.60
C VAL A 230 21.12 -10.07 -4.47
N MET A 231 19.89 -9.63 -4.20
CA MET A 231 18.75 -9.94 -5.06
C MET A 231 18.95 -9.43 -6.49
N GLY A 232 19.43 -8.20 -6.67
CA GLY A 232 19.67 -7.67 -8.01
C GLY A 232 20.79 -8.39 -8.76
N LEU A 233 21.82 -8.90 -8.06
CA LEU A 233 22.82 -9.79 -8.67
C LEU A 233 22.17 -11.09 -9.18
N ILE A 234 21.39 -11.75 -8.32
CA ILE A 234 20.72 -13.02 -8.65
C ILE A 234 19.79 -12.81 -9.86
N ILE A 235 18.92 -11.81 -9.81
CA ILE A 235 17.97 -11.51 -10.88
C ILE A 235 18.71 -11.19 -12.18
N GLY A 236 19.79 -10.39 -12.13
CA GLY A 236 20.56 -10.04 -13.32
C GLY A 236 21.21 -11.25 -13.99
N ILE A 237 21.73 -12.19 -13.19
CA ILE A 237 22.32 -13.44 -13.69
C ILE A 237 21.24 -14.31 -14.34
N LEU A 238 20.09 -14.46 -13.67
CA LEU A 238 18.95 -15.24 -14.19
C LEU A 238 18.32 -14.61 -15.44
N ALA A 239 18.38 -13.28 -15.56
CA ALA A 239 17.97 -12.53 -16.74
C ALA A 239 18.98 -12.64 -17.91
N GLY A 240 20.15 -13.26 -17.70
CA GLY A 240 21.17 -13.43 -18.75
C GLY A 240 21.90 -12.13 -19.11
N TYR A 241 21.94 -11.15 -18.21
CA TYR A 241 22.65 -9.90 -18.46
C TYR A 241 24.17 -10.10 -18.44
N ASP A 242 24.90 -9.22 -19.12
CA ASP A 242 26.35 -9.16 -19.03
C ASP A 242 26.80 -8.68 -17.63
N VAL A 243 28.08 -8.88 -17.29
CA VAL A 243 28.61 -8.51 -15.96
C VAL A 243 28.30 -7.04 -15.61
N LYS A 244 28.36 -6.15 -16.60
CA LYS A 244 28.02 -4.74 -16.42
C LYS A 244 26.53 -4.56 -16.09
N GLY A 245 25.63 -5.18 -16.84
CA GLY A 245 24.19 -5.13 -16.58
C GLY A 245 23.79 -5.72 -15.23
N VAL A 246 24.41 -6.83 -14.84
CA VAL A 246 24.21 -7.47 -13.52
C VAL A 246 24.57 -6.52 -12.38
N LEU A 247 25.77 -5.91 -12.43
CA LEU A 247 26.22 -4.98 -11.40
C LEU A 247 25.36 -3.71 -11.35
N GLN A 248 24.92 -3.19 -12.51
CA GLN A 248 24.01 -2.05 -12.57
C GLN A 248 22.66 -2.36 -11.94
N LEU A 249 22.08 -3.53 -12.23
CA LEU A 249 20.81 -3.96 -11.64
C LEU A 249 20.92 -4.15 -10.12
N ALA A 250 22.01 -4.75 -9.64
CA ALA A 250 22.30 -4.91 -8.21
C ALA A 250 22.31 -3.58 -7.46
N VAL A 251 23.04 -2.58 -7.97
CA VAL A 251 23.10 -1.25 -7.34
C VAL A 251 21.74 -0.54 -7.39
N LYS A 252 21.01 -0.61 -8.52
CA LYS A 252 19.69 0.02 -8.63
C LYS A 252 18.68 -0.61 -7.66
N THR A 253 18.70 -1.94 -7.52
CA THR A 253 17.81 -2.68 -6.60
C THR A 253 18.13 -2.34 -5.14
N ALA A 254 19.41 -2.25 -4.78
CA ALA A 254 19.86 -1.79 -3.47
C ALA A 254 19.41 -0.33 -3.19
N ALA A 255 19.50 0.54 -4.19
CA ALA A 255 19.04 1.93 -4.08
C ALA A 255 17.53 2.02 -3.82
N VAL A 256 16.71 1.20 -4.49
CA VAL A 256 15.26 1.14 -4.23
C VAL A 256 14.99 0.76 -2.77
N MET A 257 15.65 -0.28 -2.25
CA MET A 257 15.50 -0.71 -0.84
C MET A 257 15.89 0.38 0.16
N LEU A 258 16.90 1.18 -0.17
CA LEU A 258 17.36 2.28 0.68
C LEU A 258 16.47 3.52 0.60
N LEU A 259 15.98 3.85 -0.60
CA LEU A 259 15.25 5.09 -0.86
C LEU A 259 13.77 4.97 -0.47
N MET A 260 13.15 3.80 -0.61
CA MET A 260 11.72 3.61 -0.36
C MET A 260 11.30 4.05 1.06
N PRO A 261 11.97 3.66 2.16
CA PRO A 261 11.60 4.13 3.50
C PRO A 261 11.76 5.65 3.67
N ARG A 262 12.74 6.25 2.99
CA ARG A 262 13.03 7.69 3.10
C ARG A 262 11.98 8.55 2.40
N VAL A 263 11.47 8.10 1.26
CA VAL A 263 10.41 8.82 0.53
C VAL A 263 9.02 8.65 1.14
N ILE A 264 8.82 7.62 1.99
CA ILE A 264 7.59 7.43 2.76
C ILE A 264 7.52 8.38 3.97
N LYS A 265 8.68 8.78 4.53
CA LYS A 265 8.74 9.61 5.73
C LYS A 265 7.93 10.94 5.63
N PRO A 266 8.00 11.72 4.53
CA PRO A 266 7.14 12.90 4.37
C PRO A 266 5.64 12.59 4.46
N ILE A 267 5.19 11.44 3.97
CA ILE A 267 3.78 11.03 4.09
C ILE A 267 3.42 10.81 5.56
N MET A 268 4.27 10.11 6.30
CA MET A 268 4.07 9.90 7.74
C MET A 268 4.04 11.23 8.51
N ASP A 269 4.94 12.15 8.17
CA ASP A 269 5.00 13.48 8.78
C ASP A 269 3.73 14.30 8.48
N GLY A 270 3.11 14.10 7.31
CA GLY A 270 1.83 14.72 6.95
C GLY A 270 0.59 14.05 7.55
N LEU A 271 0.60 12.73 7.76
CA LEU A 271 -0.52 11.98 8.34
C LEU A 271 -0.57 12.07 9.87
N THR A 272 0.59 12.12 10.54
CA THR A 272 0.67 12.11 12.01
C THR A 272 -0.14 13.24 12.68
N PRO A 273 -0.10 14.50 12.21
CA PRO A 273 -0.91 15.58 12.80
C PRO A 273 -2.42 15.35 12.66
N ILE A 274 -2.85 14.71 11.56
CA ILE A 274 -4.26 14.43 11.27
C ILE A 274 -4.77 13.35 12.23
N ALA A 275 -3.99 12.27 12.37
CA ALA A 275 -4.32 11.17 13.27
C ALA A 275 -4.38 11.58 14.75
N LYS A 276 -3.64 12.61 15.17
CA LYS A 276 -3.72 13.16 16.53
C LYS A 276 -4.95 14.03 16.77
N GLN A 277 -5.56 14.55 15.71
CA GLN A 277 -6.70 15.45 15.78
C GLN A 277 -8.04 14.70 15.66
N ALA A 278 -8.06 13.60 14.91
CA ALA A 278 -9.20 12.69 14.77
C ALA A 278 -9.45 11.89 16.05
#